data_AF-V2XD73-F1
#
_entry.id   AF-V2XD73-F1
#
_cell.length_a   1.000
_cell.length_b   1.000
_cell.length_c   1.000
_cell.angle_alpha   90.00
_cell.angle_beta   90.00
_cell.angle_gamma   90.00
#
_symmetry.space_group_name_H-M   'P 1'
#
loop_
_entity.id
_entity.type
_entity.pdbx_description
1 polymer ?
#
loop_
_entity_poly.entity_id
_entity_poly.type
_entity_poly.pdbx_seq_one_letter_code
_entity_poly.pdbx_strand_id
1 'polypeptide(L)'
;MRLISLLAVATPFIAVHATPASRNMATVDYTISHIALINNSTQRFVHFLFSFVQLGHESDPITSWSQLANLDSGESRVFSTNWQDGTLLRFSINGVASTQSSGPLFQTSLASTCTATYLATAPYFAGVQFPLQQQRSRMFKLLAIILVALATHAAAHAVVTTPTPRQFGPAAQEACGAAVYKSLTSDLTGPIEFSVRKIDTTYNADACHIWFCRGAQYEDNVENTRVYEAGTVVPMKIDLVAHHTGYANVSVVDLAAQVPIARLFTWPVYANDSLGPSKWPKNETEFEVTIPDLGSKCTQAGACAIQWWWYATGGQTYESCIDFTQ
;
A
#
# COMPACT_ATOMS: atom_id res chain seq x y z
N MET A 1 -30.53 -9.02 -50.35
CA MET A 1 -29.09 -8.77 -50.64
C MET A 1 -28.72 -7.38 -50.16
N ARG A 2 -27.99 -7.29 -49.04
CA ARG A 2 -26.79 -6.46 -48.84
C ARG A 2 -26.34 -6.62 -47.38
N LEU A 3 -25.33 -7.47 -47.20
CA LEU A 3 -24.40 -7.39 -46.09
C LEU A 3 -23.86 -5.95 -46.03
N ILE A 4 -23.90 -5.35 -44.84
CA ILE A 4 -22.95 -4.30 -44.48
C ILE A 4 -22.06 -4.94 -43.42
N SER A 5 -20.93 -5.48 -43.87
CA SER A 5 -19.78 -5.76 -43.00
C SER A 5 -19.36 -4.45 -42.36
N LEU A 6 -19.65 -4.26 -41.08
CA LEU A 6 -18.83 -3.40 -40.24
C LEU A 6 -17.62 -4.22 -39.83
N LEU A 7 -16.51 -4.03 -40.54
CA LEU A 7 -15.20 -4.29 -39.96
C LEU A 7 -15.09 -3.38 -38.73
N ALA A 8 -15.38 -3.92 -37.56
CA ALA A 8 -14.79 -3.40 -36.34
C ALA A 8 -13.30 -3.67 -36.47
N VAL A 9 -12.54 -2.66 -36.91
CA VAL A 9 -11.09 -2.68 -36.77
C VAL A 9 -10.85 -2.63 -35.27
N ALA A 10 -10.71 -3.80 -34.66
CA ALA A 10 -10.40 -3.92 -33.24
C ALA A 10 -9.07 -3.22 -33.01
N THR A 11 -9.12 -2.02 -32.46
CA THR A 11 -7.92 -1.31 -32.03
C THR A 11 -7.23 -2.18 -30.97
N PRO A 12 -5.91 -2.43 -31.09
CA PRO A 12 -5.18 -3.18 -30.07
C PRO A 12 -5.31 -2.47 -28.72
N PHE A 13 -5.69 -3.20 -27.67
CA PHE A 13 -5.80 -2.66 -26.31
C PHE A 13 -5.25 -3.65 -25.28
N ILE A 14 -4.85 -3.10 -24.13
CA ILE A 14 -4.41 -3.88 -22.98
C ILE A 14 -5.47 -3.72 -21.89
N ALA A 15 -5.93 -4.84 -21.34
CA ALA A 15 -7.01 -4.85 -20.35
C ALA A 15 -6.61 -5.59 -19.07
N VAL A 16 -7.07 -5.05 -17.94
CA VAL A 16 -7.06 -5.69 -16.62
C VAL A 16 -8.51 -5.86 -16.20
N HIS A 17 -8.89 -7.10 -15.87
CA HIS A 17 -10.21 -7.43 -15.37
C HIS A 17 -10.09 -8.09 -14.00
N ALA A 18 -10.72 -7.53 -12.98
CA ALA A 18 -10.82 -8.12 -11.66
C ALA A 18 -12.24 -8.66 -11.42
N THR A 19 -12.34 -9.91 -10.97
CA THR A 19 -13.63 -10.54 -10.65
C THR A 19 -13.80 -10.59 -9.13
N PRO A 20 -14.85 -9.94 -8.56
CA PRO A 20 -15.14 -10.05 -7.14
C PRO A 20 -15.52 -11.50 -6.79
N ALA A 21 -15.05 -12.00 -5.63
CA ALA A 21 -15.54 -13.26 -5.07
C ALA A 21 -16.91 -13.08 -4.38
N SER A 22 -17.47 -14.18 -3.87
CA SER A 22 -18.68 -14.15 -3.03
C SER A 22 -18.49 -13.23 -1.82
N ARG A 23 -19.46 -12.34 -1.61
CA ARG A 23 -19.55 -11.47 -0.43
C ARG A 23 -19.45 -12.30 0.85
N ASN A 24 -18.50 -11.98 1.72
CA ASN A 24 -18.54 -12.50 3.08
C ASN A 24 -19.63 -11.73 3.84
N MET A 25 -20.77 -12.38 4.07
CA MET A 25 -21.92 -11.74 4.72
C MET A 25 -21.68 -11.37 6.19
N ALA A 26 -20.59 -11.86 6.79
CA ALA A 26 -20.22 -11.54 8.16
C ALA A 26 -19.34 -10.29 8.30
N THR A 27 -18.62 -9.87 7.24
CA THR A 27 -17.63 -8.78 7.33
C THR A 27 -17.86 -7.64 6.34
N VAL A 28 -18.85 -7.74 5.44
CA VAL A 28 -19.15 -6.71 4.41
C VAL A 28 -18.00 -6.50 3.40
N ASP A 29 -17.02 -7.42 3.41
CA ASP A 29 -15.80 -7.37 2.60
C ASP A 29 -15.94 -7.94 1.18
N TYR A 30 -15.05 -7.48 0.28
CA TYR A 30 -14.88 -7.95 -1.11
C TYR A 30 -13.47 -8.48 -1.38
N THR A 31 -13.31 -9.81 -1.36
CA THR A 31 -12.07 -10.42 -1.87
C THR A 31 -12.01 -10.36 -3.41
N ILE A 32 -10.91 -9.86 -3.98
CA ILE A 32 -10.61 -10.05 -5.41
C ILE A 32 -10.24 -11.52 -5.61
N SER A 33 -11.13 -12.29 -6.23
CA SER A 33 -10.87 -13.72 -6.44
C SER A 33 -9.79 -13.94 -7.51
N HIS A 34 -9.88 -13.16 -8.59
CA HIS A 34 -8.99 -13.31 -9.74
C HIS A 34 -8.75 -11.98 -10.44
N ILE A 35 -7.55 -11.85 -11.02
CA ILE A 35 -7.24 -10.86 -12.04
C ILE A 35 -6.91 -11.56 -13.35
N ALA A 36 -7.59 -11.19 -14.42
CA ALA A 36 -7.20 -11.50 -15.77
C ALA A 36 -6.43 -10.32 -16.40
N LEU A 37 -5.23 -10.61 -16.89
CA LEU A 37 -4.43 -9.71 -17.70
C LEU A 37 -4.47 -10.20 -19.14
N ILE A 38 -4.74 -9.30 -20.08
CA ILE A 38 -4.88 -9.65 -21.49
C ILE A 38 -4.05 -8.67 -22.31
N ASN A 39 -3.08 -9.21 -23.07
CA ASN A 39 -2.36 -8.45 -24.09
C ASN A 39 -3.01 -8.71 -25.46
N ASN A 40 -4.08 -7.98 -25.76
CA ASN A 40 -4.73 -8.04 -27.07
C ASN A 40 -4.13 -7.02 -28.06
N SER A 41 -2.88 -6.62 -27.81
CA SER A 41 -2.11 -5.75 -28.69
C SER A 41 -1.15 -6.55 -29.56
N THR A 42 -0.58 -5.91 -30.58
CA THR A 42 0.50 -6.49 -31.38
C THR A 42 1.87 -6.41 -30.68
N GLN A 43 1.94 -5.82 -29.47
CA GLN A 43 3.19 -5.68 -28.72
C GLN A 43 3.60 -7.01 -28.09
N ARG A 44 4.90 -7.30 -28.17
CA ARG A 44 5.55 -8.42 -27.47
C ARG A 44 6.26 -7.91 -26.22
N PHE A 45 6.46 -8.77 -25.23
CA PHE A 45 7.12 -8.42 -23.97
C PHE A 45 6.42 -7.30 -23.19
N VAL A 46 5.08 -7.35 -23.10
CA VAL A 46 4.35 -6.41 -22.25
C VAL A 46 4.51 -6.82 -20.79
N HIS A 47 5.16 -5.97 -20.01
CA HIS A 47 5.35 -6.15 -18.58
C HIS A 47 4.16 -5.56 -17.83
N PHE A 48 3.42 -6.42 -17.13
CA PHE A 48 2.38 -6.00 -16.21
C PHE A 48 2.98 -5.94 -14.82
N LEU A 49 2.99 -4.73 -14.25
CA LEU A 49 3.47 -4.45 -12.92
C LEU A 49 2.31 -4.06 -12.03
N PHE A 50 2.44 -4.36 -10.75
CA PHE A 50 1.47 -3.95 -9.74
C PHE A 50 2.18 -3.43 -8.49
N SER A 51 1.46 -2.60 -7.74
CA SER A 51 1.86 -2.18 -6.40
C SER A 51 0.63 -2.05 -5.52
N PHE A 52 0.83 -2.28 -4.23
CA PHE A 52 -0.22 -2.15 -3.23
C PHE A 52 -0.15 -0.76 -2.63
N VAL A 53 -1.33 -0.19 -2.42
CA VAL A 53 -1.52 1.12 -1.83
C VAL A 53 -2.65 0.99 -0.82
N GLN A 54 -2.48 1.62 0.33
CA GLN A 54 -3.51 1.63 1.36
C GLN A 54 -4.58 2.67 1.03
N LEU A 55 -5.82 2.43 1.46
CA LEU A 55 -6.88 3.43 1.40
C LEU A 55 -6.40 4.74 2.09
N GLY A 56 -6.68 5.89 1.47
CA GLY A 56 -6.16 7.19 1.87
C GLY A 56 -4.78 7.54 1.29
N HIS A 57 -3.91 6.57 1.01
CA HIS A 57 -2.57 6.83 0.46
C HIS A 57 -2.55 6.71 -1.07
N GLU A 58 -3.69 6.95 -1.72
CA GLU A 58 -3.88 6.82 -3.17
C GLU A 58 -3.08 7.80 -4.02
N SER A 59 -2.57 8.87 -3.41
CA SER A 59 -1.74 9.87 -4.08
C SER A 59 -0.24 9.62 -3.92
N ASP A 60 0.15 8.65 -3.10
CA ASP A 60 1.55 8.41 -2.78
C ASP A 60 2.34 7.90 -4.00
N PRO A 61 3.62 8.31 -4.15
CA PRO A 61 4.46 7.84 -5.24
C PRO A 61 4.74 6.35 -5.08
N ILE A 62 4.55 5.60 -6.16
CA ILE A 62 4.89 4.17 -6.20
C ILE A 62 6.36 4.04 -6.57
N THR A 63 7.20 3.70 -5.59
CA THR A 63 8.65 3.54 -5.81
C THR A 63 9.06 2.08 -5.98
N SER A 64 8.20 1.13 -5.60
CA SER A 64 8.40 -0.31 -5.80
C SER A 64 7.26 -0.92 -6.62
N TRP A 65 7.63 -1.61 -7.68
CA TRP A 65 6.73 -2.33 -8.57
C TRP A 65 7.06 -3.82 -8.56
N SER A 66 6.06 -4.64 -8.31
CA SER A 66 6.16 -6.09 -8.42
C SER A 66 5.73 -6.52 -9.82
N GLN A 67 6.52 -7.41 -10.45
CA GLN A 67 6.14 -7.96 -11.74
C GLN A 67 5.02 -8.99 -11.56
N LEU A 68 3.87 -8.74 -12.17
CA LEU A 68 2.73 -9.67 -12.17
C LEU A 68 2.87 -10.70 -13.31
N ALA A 69 3.08 -10.21 -14.53
CA ALA A 69 3.19 -11.03 -15.73
C ALA A 69 4.06 -10.37 -16.79
N ASN A 70 4.63 -11.21 -17.67
CA ASN A 70 5.11 -10.79 -18.97
C ASN A 70 4.24 -11.53 -19.99
N LEU A 71 3.54 -10.80 -20.86
CA LEU A 71 2.65 -11.38 -21.86
C LEU A 71 3.10 -10.98 -23.26
N ASP A 72 3.22 -11.96 -24.14
CA ASP A 72 3.35 -11.75 -25.58
C ASP A 72 1.99 -11.39 -26.20
N SER A 73 2.03 -10.94 -27.47
CA SER A 73 0.83 -10.62 -28.25
C SER A 73 -0.13 -11.81 -28.28
N GLY A 74 -1.38 -11.57 -27.87
CA GLY A 74 -2.44 -12.58 -27.83
C GLY A 74 -2.43 -13.47 -26.58
N GLU A 75 -1.47 -13.29 -25.67
CA GLU A 75 -1.45 -14.01 -24.41
C GLU A 75 -2.37 -13.37 -23.37
N SER A 76 -2.92 -14.23 -22.52
CA SER A 76 -3.65 -13.82 -21.32
C SER A 76 -3.20 -14.65 -20.14
N ARG A 77 -3.30 -14.08 -18.94
CA ARG A 77 -3.00 -14.79 -17.70
C ARG A 77 -3.99 -14.41 -16.63
N VAL A 78 -4.52 -15.43 -15.97
CA VAL A 78 -5.40 -15.27 -14.81
C VAL A 78 -4.61 -15.63 -13.57
N PHE A 79 -4.69 -14.75 -12.57
CA PHE A 79 -4.11 -14.94 -11.25
C PHE A 79 -5.25 -15.19 -10.28
N SER A 80 -5.18 -16.26 -9.49
CA SER A 80 -5.99 -16.37 -8.28
C SER A 80 -5.23 -15.73 -7.12
N THR A 81 -5.93 -14.92 -6.34
CA THR A 81 -5.31 -14.14 -5.26
C THR A 81 -6.14 -14.23 -4.00
N ASN A 82 -5.49 -14.46 -2.85
CA ASN A 82 -6.10 -14.31 -1.53
C ASN A 82 -5.71 -12.95 -0.96
N TRP A 83 -6.05 -11.87 -1.66
CA TRP A 83 -5.77 -10.53 -1.17
C TRP A 83 -6.86 -10.08 -0.21
N GLN A 84 -6.44 -9.51 0.92
CA GLN A 84 -7.32 -9.04 1.98
C GLN A 84 -7.82 -7.62 1.69
N ASP A 85 -9.00 -7.30 2.19
CA ASP A 85 -9.64 -5.99 2.11
C ASP A 85 -8.74 -4.86 2.66
N GLY A 86 -8.89 -3.66 2.09
CA GLY A 86 -8.05 -2.48 2.39
C GLY A 86 -6.82 -2.34 1.49
N THR A 87 -6.52 -3.35 0.68
CA THR A 87 -5.41 -3.31 -0.29
C THR A 87 -5.89 -2.71 -1.61
N LEU A 88 -5.66 -1.42 -1.86
CA LEU A 88 -5.86 -0.84 -3.20
C LEU A 88 -4.73 -1.28 -4.11
N LEU A 89 -5.08 -1.70 -5.31
CA LEU A 89 -4.13 -2.18 -6.29
C LEU A 89 -3.92 -1.14 -7.37
N ARG A 90 -2.68 -0.66 -7.50
CA ARG A 90 -2.27 0.15 -8.64
C ARG A 90 -1.53 -0.72 -9.65
N PHE A 91 -1.83 -0.50 -10.92
CA PHE A 91 -1.20 -1.21 -12.03
C PHE A 91 -0.40 -0.25 -12.91
N SER A 92 0.71 -0.76 -13.45
CA SER A 92 1.46 -0.12 -14.53
C SER A 92 1.75 -1.13 -15.61
N ILE A 93 1.62 -0.72 -16.86
CA ILE A 93 1.93 -1.55 -18.02
C ILE A 93 3.14 -0.94 -18.72
N ASN A 94 4.22 -1.70 -18.82
CA ASN A 94 5.44 -1.29 -19.52
C ASN A 94 5.62 -2.14 -20.78
N GLY A 95 5.41 -1.52 -21.94
CA GLY A 95 5.78 -2.04 -23.26
C GLY A 95 6.62 -0.99 -23.98
N VAL A 96 7.59 -1.40 -24.81
CA VAL A 96 8.62 -0.50 -25.35
C VAL A 96 8.02 0.58 -26.26
N ALA A 97 7.75 1.77 -25.69
CA ALA A 97 7.87 3.13 -26.23
C ALA A 97 7.40 4.10 -25.13
N SER A 98 8.29 4.42 -24.19
CA SER A 98 8.32 5.59 -23.27
C SER A 98 7.02 6.23 -22.77
N THR A 99 5.93 5.50 -22.60
CA THR A 99 4.70 6.02 -22.02
C THR A 99 4.31 5.16 -20.83
N GLN A 100 4.71 5.62 -19.62
CA GLN A 100 4.02 5.18 -18.41
C GLN A 100 2.57 5.65 -18.56
N SER A 101 1.65 4.72 -18.81
CA SER A 101 0.24 4.98 -18.57
C SER A 101 -0.06 4.43 -17.18
N SER A 102 -0.10 5.33 -16.20
CA SER A 102 -0.67 5.02 -14.89
C SER A 102 -2.19 4.93 -15.03
N GLY A 103 -2.76 3.85 -14.51
CA GLY A 103 -4.20 3.65 -14.49
C GLY A 103 -4.90 4.36 -13.34
N PRO A 104 -6.24 4.60 -13.41
CA PRO A 104 -6.99 5.05 -12.26
C PRO A 104 -6.85 4.05 -11.11
N LEU A 105 -6.90 4.57 -9.89
CA LEU A 105 -7.13 3.76 -8.70
C LEU A 105 -8.50 3.08 -8.81
N PHE A 106 -8.53 1.77 -8.67
CA PHE A 106 -9.78 1.05 -8.58
C PHE A 106 -10.22 1.02 -7.12
N GLN A 107 -10.98 2.04 -6.70
CA GLN A 107 -11.90 1.90 -5.57
C GLN A 107 -13.04 1.02 -6.06
N THR A 108 -13.16 -0.20 -5.53
CA THR A 108 -14.32 -1.05 -5.80
C THR A 108 -15.53 -0.52 -5.03
N SER A 109 -16.11 0.62 -5.44
CA SER A 109 -17.46 0.98 -5.02
C SER A 109 -18.45 0.21 -5.89
N LEU A 110 -18.98 -0.89 -5.32
CA LEU A 110 -20.33 -1.44 -5.53
C LEU A 110 -21.09 -0.98 -6.79
N ALA A 111 -21.04 -1.77 -7.88
CA ALA A 111 -22.21 -2.17 -8.70
C ALA A 111 -21.84 -2.80 -10.06
N SER A 112 -20.59 -2.74 -10.54
CA SER A 112 -20.28 -3.11 -11.93
C SER A 112 -18.94 -3.82 -12.08
N THR A 113 -18.89 -4.79 -12.98
CA THR A 113 -17.65 -5.26 -13.61
C THR A 113 -16.77 -4.07 -13.99
N CYS A 114 -15.60 -3.92 -13.39
CA CYS A 114 -14.64 -2.89 -13.80
C CYS A 114 -13.81 -3.43 -14.97
N THR A 115 -14.06 -2.90 -16.17
CA THR A 115 -13.17 -3.08 -17.33
C THR A 115 -12.33 -1.82 -17.46
N ALA A 116 -11.02 -1.93 -17.24
CA ALA A 116 -10.09 -0.85 -17.53
C ALA A 116 -9.51 -1.04 -18.93
N THR A 117 -9.82 -0.13 -19.85
CA THR A 117 -9.34 -0.17 -21.24
C THR A 117 -8.29 0.91 -21.43
N TYR A 118 -7.03 0.53 -21.69
CA TYR A 118 -5.97 1.49 -22.05
C TYR A 118 -5.67 1.42 -23.55
N LEU A 119 -5.61 2.60 -24.18
CA LEU A 119 -5.19 2.79 -25.56
C LEU A 119 -3.72 3.27 -25.57
N ALA A 120 -2.79 2.36 -25.82
CA ALA A 120 -1.40 2.72 -26.11
C ALA A 120 -1.20 2.75 -27.64
N THR A 121 -0.88 3.91 -28.21
CA THR A 121 -0.48 4.02 -29.62
C THR A 121 1.04 3.86 -29.70
N ALA A 122 1.53 2.87 -30.47
CA ALA A 122 2.97 2.63 -30.67
C ALA A 122 3.37 2.81 -32.14
N PRO A 123 4.51 3.48 -32.43
CA PRO A 123 5.13 3.45 -33.75
C PRO A 123 5.99 2.17 -33.90
N TYR A 124 5.95 1.57 -35.09
CA TYR A 124 6.65 0.33 -35.49
C TYR A 124 8.18 0.47 -35.48
N PHE A 125 8.92 -0.52 -34.94
CA PHE A 125 10.24 -0.95 -35.47
C PHE A 125 10.58 -2.41 -35.08
N ALA A 126 11.38 -3.06 -35.94
CA ALA A 126 11.55 -4.50 -36.10
C ALA A 126 12.63 -5.14 -35.18
N GLY A 127 12.53 -6.47 -35.01
CA GLY A 127 13.12 -7.26 -33.92
C GLY A 127 14.53 -7.85 -34.13
N VAL A 128 14.99 -8.56 -33.09
CA VAL A 128 16.13 -9.52 -33.12
C VAL A 128 15.93 -10.59 -32.02
N GLN A 129 16.16 -11.87 -32.34
CA GLN A 129 16.06 -13.06 -31.46
C GLN A 129 17.45 -13.55 -31.02
N PHE A 130 17.54 -14.13 -29.80
CA PHE A 130 18.68 -14.97 -29.37
C PHE A 130 18.19 -16.29 -28.74
N PRO A 131 18.89 -17.42 -28.96
CA PRO A 131 18.43 -18.76 -28.58
C PRO A 131 18.93 -19.24 -27.20
N LEU A 132 18.12 -20.14 -26.62
CA LEU A 132 18.30 -20.89 -25.37
C LEU A 132 19.29 -22.05 -25.51
N GLN A 133 20.17 -22.25 -24.52
CA GLN A 133 20.65 -23.59 -24.16
C GLN A 133 21.10 -23.70 -22.69
N GLN A 134 20.83 -24.91 -22.15
CA GLN A 134 21.62 -25.64 -21.16
C GLN A 134 21.05 -25.79 -19.72
N GLN A 135 20.00 -26.62 -19.63
CA GLN A 135 19.65 -27.36 -18.41
C GLN A 135 20.44 -28.68 -18.36
N ARG A 136 21.36 -28.86 -17.39
CA ARG A 136 21.85 -30.18 -16.92
C ARG A 136 22.77 -30.03 -15.69
N SER A 137 22.21 -29.64 -14.53
CA SER A 137 22.90 -29.72 -13.22
C SER A 137 21.91 -29.71 -12.03
N ARG A 138 20.68 -30.16 -12.25
CA ARG A 138 19.59 -30.10 -11.26
C ARG A 138 19.47 -31.44 -10.54
N MET A 139 20.30 -31.72 -9.54
CA MET A 139 19.92 -32.69 -8.49
C MET A 139 20.83 -32.70 -7.26
N PHE A 140 22.10 -32.25 -7.36
CA PHE A 140 22.99 -32.13 -6.19
C PHE A 140 23.01 -30.75 -5.52
N LYS A 141 22.36 -29.74 -6.10
CA LYS A 141 22.21 -28.40 -5.49
C LYS A 141 20.95 -28.24 -4.62
N LEU A 142 20.00 -29.18 -4.67
CA LEU A 142 18.72 -29.01 -3.96
C LEU A 142 18.85 -29.04 -2.43
N LEU A 143 19.83 -29.78 -1.88
CA LEU A 143 19.96 -29.90 -0.42
C LEU A 143 20.68 -28.70 0.24
N ALA A 144 21.58 -28.02 -0.49
CA ALA A 144 22.22 -26.80 -0.02
C ALA A 144 21.31 -25.56 -0.13
N ILE A 145 20.30 -25.60 -1.00
CA ILE A 145 19.32 -24.52 -1.18
C ILE A 145 18.28 -24.50 -0.04
N ILE A 146 18.02 -25.62 0.62
CA ILE A 146 17.05 -25.68 1.73
C ILE A 146 17.58 -25.03 3.01
N LEU A 147 18.90 -25.04 3.24
CA LEU A 147 19.51 -24.41 4.44
C LEU A 147 19.72 -22.89 4.30
N VAL A 148 19.79 -22.37 3.06
CA VAL A 148 19.90 -20.93 2.76
C VAL A 148 18.51 -20.25 2.70
N ALA A 149 17.41 -21.02 2.70
CA ALA A 149 16.06 -20.51 2.63
C ALA A 149 15.44 -20.12 3.99
N LEU A 150 16.18 -20.19 5.11
CA LEU A 150 15.83 -19.44 6.32
C LEU A 150 16.36 -18.00 6.17
N ALA A 151 15.82 -17.26 5.20
CA ALA A 151 15.83 -15.81 5.32
C ALA A 151 14.94 -15.50 6.53
N THR A 152 15.55 -15.32 7.70
CA THR A 152 14.89 -14.69 8.84
C THR A 152 14.43 -13.34 8.34
N HIS A 153 13.13 -13.20 8.07
CA HIS A 153 12.53 -11.92 7.78
C HIS A 153 12.56 -11.17 9.10
N ALA A 154 13.67 -10.47 9.37
CA ALA A 154 13.71 -9.52 10.46
C ALA A 154 12.59 -8.53 10.20
N ALA A 155 11.71 -8.30 11.15
CA ALA A 155 10.71 -7.25 11.01
C ALA A 155 11.35 -5.89 11.27
N ALA A 156 10.93 -4.88 10.52
CA ALA A 156 11.22 -3.51 10.88
C ALA A 156 10.48 -3.19 12.17
N HIS A 157 10.97 -2.18 12.87
CA HIS A 157 10.38 -1.76 14.12
C HIS A 157 10.54 -0.25 14.20
N ALA A 158 9.44 0.48 14.30
CA ALA A 158 9.46 1.90 14.54
C ALA A 158 8.17 2.45 15.14
N VAL A 159 8.29 3.55 15.89
CA VAL A 159 7.15 4.28 16.44
C VAL A 159 7.51 5.76 16.61
N VAL A 160 6.52 6.67 16.48
CA VAL A 160 6.72 8.06 16.91
C VAL A 160 6.85 8.09 18.43
N THR A 161 7.81 8.85 18.94
CA THR A 161 7.98 9.11 20.38
C THR A 161 7.71 10.56 20.76
N THR A 162 7.81 11.49 19.80
CA THR A 162 7.48 12.91 20.00
C THR A 162 6.82 13.49 18.75
N PRO A 163 5.71 14.25 18.89
CA PRO A 163 4.85 14.31 20.08
C PRO A 163 4.32 12.92 20.46
N THR A 164 3.91 12.72 21.71
CA THR A 164 3.34 11.44 22.15
C THR A 164 2.18 11.03 21.24
N PRO A 165 2.29 9.93 20.49
CA PRO A 165 1.22 9.51 19.60
C PRO A 165 0.05 8.93 20.40
N ARG A 166 -1.04 8.61 19.71
CA ARG A 166 -2.16 7.88 20.29
C ARG A 166 -1.68 6.64 21.04
N GLN A 167 -2.17 6.50 22.26
CA GLN A 167 -2.02 5.34 23.09
C GLN A 167 -3.22 4.41 22.89
N PHE A 168 -3.02 3.14 23.22
CA PHE A 168 -4.07 2.14 23.22
C PHE A 168 -4.72 2.07 24.60
N GLY A 169 -6.05 2.04 24.65
CA GLY A 169 -6.82 1.90 25.88
C GLY A 169 -8.08 1.06 25.67
N PRO A 170 -9.06 1.17 26.60
CA PRO A 170 -10.30 0.41 26.54
C PRO A 170 -11.07 0.55 25.23
N ALA A 171 -11.10 1.75 24.62
CA ALA A 171 -11.82 1.95 23.37
C ALA A 171 -11.16 1.20 22.21
N ALA A 172 -9.82 1.21 22.14
CA ALA A 172 -9.09 0.40 21.16
C ALA A 172 -9.25 -1.10 21.40
N GLN A 173 -9.32 -1.55 22.66
CA GLN A 173 -9.59 -2.96 22.96
C GLN A 173 -11.01 -3.38 22.52
N GLU A 174 -12.01 -2.52 22.75
CA GLU A 174 -13.39 -2.76 22.33
C GLU A 174 -13.51 -2.80 20.80
N ALA A 175 -12.87 -1.86 20.10
CA ALA A 175 -12.87 -1.80 18.65
C ALA A 175 -12.13 -3.00 18.02
N CYS A 176 -10.90 -3.26 18.47
CA CYS A 176 -10.01 -4.22 17.80
C CYS A 176 -10.15 -5.65 18.33
N GLY A 177 -10.85 -5.87 19.45
CA GLY A 177 -10.91 -7.17 20.10
C GLY A 177 -9.62 -7.52 20.84
N ALA A 178 -9.71 -8.48 21.77
CA ALA A 178 -8.66 -8.74 22.74
C ALA A 178 -7.35 -9.29 22.12
N ALA A 179 -7.46 -10.16 21.10
CA ALA A 179 -6.29 -10.79 20.48
C ALA A 179 -5.44 -9.78 19.69
N VAL A 180 -6.09 -8.93 18.90
CA VAL A 180 -5.44 -7.86 18.13
C VAL A 180 -4.90 -6.79 19.06
N TYR A 181 -5.70 -6.33 20.03
CA TYR A 181 -5.26 -5.36 21.04
C TYR A 181 -4.01 -5.83 21.78
N LYS A 182 -3.99 -7.10 22.23
CA LYS A 182 -2.81 -7.68 22.89
C LYS A 182 -1.59 -7.67 21.99
N SER A 183 -1.75 -7.94 20.70
CA SER A 183 -0.66 -7.89 19.72
C SER A 183 -0.13 -6.47 19.56
N LEU A 184 -1.02 -5.51 19.32
CA LEU A 184 -0.70 -4.10 19.12
C LEU A 184 -0.01 -3.48 20.33
N THR A 185 -0.39 -3.88 21.54
CA THR A 185 0.17 -3.34 22.79
C THR A 185 1.41 -4.08 23.27
N SER A 186 1.63 -5.33 22.86
CA SER A 186 2.83 -6.08 23.22
C SER A 186 4.11 -5.55 22.56
N ASP A 187 3.97 -4.91 21.41
CA ASP A 187 5.05 -4.27 20.66
C ASP A 187 4.50 -3.09 19.86
N LEU A 188 4.72 -1.89 20.40
CA LEU A 188 4.30 -0.64 19.77
C LEU A 188 5.11 -0.32 18.51
N THR A 189 6.29 -0.92 18.36
CA THR A 189 7.19 -0.68 17.23
C THR A 189 6.98 -1.66 16.09
N GLY A 190 6.39 -2.83 16.35
CA GLY A 190 6.24 -3.90 15.37
C GLY A 190 5.29 -3.57 14.21
N PRO A 191 5.31 -4.33 13.12
CA PRO A 191 4.45 -4.10 11.96
C PRO A 191 2.96 -4.40 12.24
N ILE A 192 2.06 -3.64 11.61
CA ILE A 192 0.60 -3.84 11.69
C ILE A 192 0.20 -5.27 11.25
N GLU A 193 0.90 -5.83 10.27
CA GLU A 193 0.67 -7.15 9.69
C GLU A 193 0.73 -8.28 10.73
N PHE A 194 1.47 -8.10 11.83
CA PHE A 194 1.51 -9.09 12.91
C PHE A 194 0.19 -9.13 13.68
N SER A 195 -0.41 -7.97 13.91
CA SER A 195 -1.69 -7.83 14.60
C SER A 195 -2.87 -8.25 13.72
N VAL A 196 -2.80 -8.01 12.40
CA VAL A 196 -3.79 -8.52 11.44
C VAL A 196 -3.89 -10.05 11.49
N ARG A 197 -2.78 -10.76 11.70
CA ARG A 197 -2.77 -12.24 11.86
C ARG A 197 -3.44 -12.71 13.16
N LYS A 198 -3.82 -11.81 14.05
CA LYS A 198 -4.52 -12.09 15.31
C LYS A 198 -6.01 -11.75 15.26
N ILE A 199 -6.52 -11.28 14.13
CA ILE A 199 -7.94 -11.02 13.96
C ILE A 199 -8.73 -12.30 14.24
N ASP A 200 -9.73 -12.18 15.10
CA ASP A 200 -10.67 -13.23 15.47
C ASP A 200 -12.11 -12.69 15.43
N THR A 201 -13.08 -13.45 15.93
CA THR A 201 -14.49 -13.07 15.91
C THR A 201 -14.85 -11.86 16.78
N THR A 202 -13.92 -11.35 17.59
CA THR A 202 -14.12 -10.18 18.46
C THR A 202 -13.64 -8.87 17.82
N TYR A 203 -12.95 -8.94 16.68
CA TYR A 203 -12.53 -7.76 15.93
C TYR A 203 -13.72 -7.10 15.23
N ASN A 204 -13.87 -5.78 15.40
CA ASN A 204 -14.86 -5.00 14.67
C ASN A 204 -14.17 -4.20 13.55
N ALA A 205 -14.36 -4.60 12.29
CA ALA A 205 -13.74 -3.97 11.13
C ALA A 205 -14.23 -2.53 10.89
N ASP A 206 -15.46 -2.20 11.31
CA ASP A 206 -16.05 -0.87 11.17
C ASP A 206 -15.56 0.11 12.26
N ALA A 207 -14.95 -0.40 13.34
CA ALA A 207 -14.47 0.42 14.47
C ALA A 207 -12.94 0.40 14.59
N CYS A 208 -12.31 -0.77 14.43
CA CYS A 208 -10.87 -0.90 14.45
C CYS A 208 -10.30 -0.60 13.08
N HIS A 209 -9.95 0.66 12.86
CA HIS A 209 -9.23 1.07 11.66
C HIS A 209 -7.75 0.67 11.82
N ILE A 210 -7.43 -0.64 11.80
CA ILE A 210 -6.07 -1.13 12.11
C ILE A 210 -5.01 -0.59 11.14
N TRP A 211 -5.43 -0.27 9.92
CA TRP A 211 -4.66 0.41 8.87
C TRP A 211 -4.94 1.92 8.86
N PHE A 212 -5.25 2.51 10.00
CA PHE A 212 -5.35 3.96 10.10
C PHE A 212 -5.17 4.39 11.55
N CYS A 213 -4.05 5.06 11.82
CA CYS A 213 -3.60 5.30 13.20
C CYS A 213 -3.41 3.99 13.98
N ARG A 214 -3.04 2.90 13.30
CA ARG A 214 -2.77 1.60 13.91
C ARG A 214 -3.95 1.02 14.73
N GLY A 215 -5.18 1.46 14.47
CA GLY A 215 -6.38 1.09 15.23
C GLY A 215 -6.53 1.77 16.60
N ALA A 216 -5.62 2.69 16.95
CA ALA A 216 -5.72 3.45 18.20
C ALA A 216 -6.86 4.48 18.13
N GLN A 217 -7.70 4.50 19.17
CA GLN A 217 -8.95 5.25 19.18
C GLN A 217 -8.77 6.64 19.80
N TYR A 218 -9.60 7.61 19.39
CA TYR A 218 -9.50 8.98 19.90
C TYR A 218 -9.95 9.08 21.36
N GLU A 219 -10.92 8.27 21.75
CA GLU A 219 -11.52 8.19 23.08
C GLU A 219 -10.47 7.87 24.15
N ASP A 220 -9.47 7.07 23.80
CA ASP A 220 -8.32 6.74 24.67
C ASP A 220 -7.30 7.90 24.77
N ASN A 221 -7.49 8.98 24.00
CA ASN A 221 -6.48 10.00 23.72
C ASN A 221 -6.98 11.44 23.82
N VAL A 222 -8.18 11.67 24.37
CA VAL A 222 -8.77 13.02 24.50
C VAL A 222 -7.81 14.00 25.19
N GLU A 223 -7.18 13.57 26.29
CA GLU A 223 -6.20 14.38 27.06
C GLU A 223 -4.88 14.63 26.32
N ASN A 224 -4.59 13.85 25.27
CA ASN A 224 -3.40 13.97 24.42
C ASN A 224 -3.65 14.89 23.20
N THR A 225 -4.81 15.52 23.09
CA THR A 225 -5.12 16.44 21.98
C THR A 225 -4.35 17.75 22.12
N ARG A 226 -3.67 18.20 21.05
CA ARG A 226 -3.02 19.51 21.00
C ARG A 226 -3.88 20.57 20.32
N VAL A 227 -3.46 21.83 20.45
CA VAL A 227 -3.96 22.94 19.63
C VAL A 227 -2.78 23.46 18.81
N TYR A 228 -2.89 23.41 17.49
CA TYR A 228 -1.88 23.88 16.56
C TYR A 228 -2.48 24.84 15.55
N GLU A 229 -2.18 26.12 15.74
CA GLU A 229 -2.48 27.17 14.76
C GLU A 229 -1.71 26.92 13.45
N ALA A 230 -2.20 27.48 12.35
CA ALA A 230 -1.50 27.47 11.07
C ALA A 230 -0.09 28.10 11.22
N GLY A 231 0.91 27.46 10.61
CA GLY A 231 2.32 27.84 10.71
C GLY A 231 3.04 27.27 11.93
N THR A 232 2.35 26.56 12.83
CA THR A 232 3.02 25.89 13.97
C THR A 232 4.03 24.88 13.45
N VAL A 233 5.27 24.98 13.96
CA VAL A 233 6.34 24.00 13.70
C VAL A 233 6.29 22.95 14.80
N VAL A 234 6.06 21.70 14.41
CA VAL A 234 5.95 20.55 15.30
C VAL A 234 7.21 19.69 15.17
N PRO A 235 8.02 19.57 16.24
CA PRO A 235 9.17 18.68 16.24
C PRO A 235 8.71 17.22 16.36
N MET A 236 9.23 16.38 15.48
CA MET A 236 8.91 14.96 15.36
C MET A 236 10.14 14.11 15.71
N LYS A 237 9.92 13.08 16.53
CA LYS A 237 10.94 12.06 16.82
C LYS A 237 10.39 10.66 16.57
N ILE A 238 11.16 9.86 15.85
CA ILE A 238 10.87 8.45 15.55
C ILE A 238 11.93 7.59 16.24
N ASP A 239 11.48 6.63 17.04
CA ASP A 239 12.33 5.52 17.46
C ASP A 239 12.34 4.48 16.35
N LEU A 240 13.38 4.49 15.51
CA LEU A 240 13.56 3.60 14.37
C LEU A 240 14.52 2.45 14.78
N VAL A 241 13.95 1.43 15.40
CA VAL A 241 14.68 0.30 16.02
C VAL A 241 15.36 -0.58 14.97
N ALA A 242 14.70 -0.81 13.82
CA ALA A 242 15.24 -1.61 12.74
C ALA A 242 14.97 -0.95 11.38
N HIS A 243 16.04 -0.68 10.63
CA HIS A 243 15.95 -0.06 9.30
C HIS A 243 15.59 -1.12 8.26
N HIS A 244 14.52 -0.87 7.51
CA HIS A 244 14.20 -1.60 6.28
C HIS A 244 13.86 -0.61 5.19
N THR A 245 14.46 -0.78 4.02
CA THR A 245 14.26 0.17 2.93
C THR A 245 12.77 0.26 2.59
N GLY A 246 12.24 1.47 2.59
CA GLY A 246 10.82 1.74 2.36
C GLY A 246 10.56 3.15 1.85
N TYR A 247 9.31 3.57 1.97
CA TYR A 247 8.89 4.95 1.77
C TYR A 247 8.02 5.38 2.95
N ALA A 248 8.11 6.65 3.30
CA ALA A 248 7.40 7.19 4.44
C ALA A 248 6.83 8.56 4.13
N ASN A 249 5.80 8.94 4.85
CA ASN A 249 5.26 10.28 4.79
C ASN A 249 4.76 10.74 6.17
N VAL A 250 4.62 12.05 6.29
CA VAL A 250 3.87 12.67 7.38
C VAL A 250 2.78 13.50 6.75
N SER A 251 1.54 13.27 7.17
CA SER A 251 0.35 13.93 6.63
C SER A 251 -0.57 14.39 7.76
N VAL A 252 -1.32 15.48 7.54
CA VAL A 252 -2.56 15.69 8.28
C VAL A 252 -3.61 14.80 7.64
N VAL A 253 -4.33 14.05 8.46
CA VAL A 253 -5.35 13.11 8.01
C VAL A 253 -6.72 13.44 8.61
N ASP A 254 -7.77 13.22 7.84
CA ASP A 254 -9.16 13.22 8.29
C ASP A 254 -9.47 11.83 8.86
N LEU A 255 -9.83 11.79 10.14
CA LEU A 255 -10.01 10.55 10.88
C LEU A 255 -11.32 9.82 10.54
N ALA A 256 -12.36 10.56 10.13
CA ALA A 256 -13.65 9.98 9.77
C ALA A 256 -13.62 9.42 8.35
N ALA A 257 -13.01 10.16 7.42
CA ALA A 257 -12.86 9.73 6.04
C ALA A 257 -11.69 8.76 5.83
N GLN A 258 -10.78 8.66 6.80
CA GLN A 258 -9.55 7.86 6.73
C GLN A 258 -8.65 8.24 5.55
N VAL A 259 -8.52 9.53 5.28
CA VAL A 259 -7.70 10.03 4.15
C VAL A 259 -6.77 11.17 4.59
N PRO A 260 -5.53 11.24 4.05
CA PRO A 260 -4.70 12.43 4.08
C PRO A 260 -5.41 13.62 3.44
N ILE A 261 -5.40 14.75 4.14
CA ILE A 261 -5.94 16.03 3.67
C ILE A 261 -4.85 17.09 3.45
N ALA A 262 -3.65 16.87 3.98
CA ALA A 262 -2.46 17.66 3.66
C ALA A 262 -1.19 16.83 3.83
N ARG A 263 -0.25 16.92 2.87
CA ARG A 263 1.07 16.28 2.96
C ARG A 263 2.06 17.24 3.60
N LEU A 264 2.68 16.85 4.71
CA LEU A 264 3.65 17.68 5.44
C LEU A 264 5.09 17.33 5.09
N PHE A 265 5.36 16.03 4.91
CA PHE A 265 6.70 15.53 4.57
C PHE A 265 6.60 14.22 3.79
N THR A 266 7.52 13.98 2.85
CA THR A 266 7.63 12.69 2.13
C THR A 266 9.09 12.27 2.02
N TRP A 267 9.36 10.99 2.30
CA TRP A 267 10.61 10.30 1.97
C TRP A 267 10.33 9.27 0.86
N PRO A 268 10.83 9.49 -0.37
CA PRO A 268 10.70 8.49 -1.44
C PRO A 268 11.55 7.24 -1.17
N VAL A 269 12.61 7.39 -0.37
CA VAL A 269 13.41 6.31 0.21
C VAL A 269 13.58 6.65 1.69
N TYR A 270 13.17 5.74 2.57
CA TYR A 270 13.20 5.89 4.02
C TYR A 270 13.82 4.63 4.64
N ALA A 271 14.60 4.82 5.71
CA ALA A 271 15.21 3.76 6.50
C ALA A 271 16.04 2.80 5.63
N ASN A 272 16.86 3.34 4.74
CA ASN A 272 17.61 2.55 3.75
C ASN A 272 18.58 1.56 4.45
N ASP A 273 18.22 0.29 4.43
CA ASP A 273 18.95 -0.82 5.06
C ASP A 273 20.28 -1.17 4.40
N SER A 274 20.55 -0.63 3.20
CA SER A 274 21.86 -0.74 2.56
C SER A 274 22.87 0.28 3.11
N LEU A 275 22.41 1.25 3.90
CA LEU A 275 23.27 2.21 4.61
C LEU A 275 23.63 1.70 6.00
N GLY A 276 24.87 1.93 6.43
CA GLY A 276 25.29 1.69 7.81
C GLY A 276 24.96 2.86 8.75
N PRO A 277 25.02 2.67 10.09
CA PRO A 277 24.62 3.68 11.08
C PRO A 277 25.26 5.06 10.93
N SER A 278 26.51 5.14 10.46
CA SER A 278 27.20 6.41 10.23
C SER A 278 26.70 7.21 9.02
N LYS A 279 25.87 6.59 8.18
CA LYS A 279 25.31 7.17 6.95
C LYS A 279 23.78 7.34 7.02
N TRP A 280 23.14 6.90 8.10
CA TRP A 280 21.70 7.08 8.27
C TRP A 280 21.34 8.57 8.31
N PRO A 281 20.40 9.03 7.46
CA PRO A 281 19.96 10.42 7.48
C PRO A 281 19.32 10.79 8.81
N LYS A 282 19.75 11.91 9.42
CA LYS A 282 19.19 12.37 10.71
C LYS A 282 17.70 12.69 10.62
N ASN A 283 17.25 13.17 9.47
CA ASN A 283 15.86 13.52 9.22
C ASN A 283 14.95 12.29 9.03
N GLU A 284 15.42 11.07 9.27
CA GLU A 284 14.55 9.90 9.41
C GLU A 284 14.09 9.70 10.86
N THR A 285 14.88 10.13 11.84
CA THR A 285 14.55 9.95 13.27
C THR A 285 14.24 11.24 13.99
N GLU A 286 14.75 12.39 13.53
CA GLU A 286 14.46 13.70 14.10
C GLU A 286 14.27 14.74 12.99
N PHE A 287 13.07 15.31 12.90
CA PHE A 287 12.70 16.31 11.87
C PHE A 287 11.58 17.22 12.39
N GLU A 288 11.20 18.21 11.60
CA GLU A 288 10.11 19.13 11.91
C GLU A 288 9.08 19.12 10.78
N VAL A 289 7.82 19.31 11.13
CA VAL A 289 6.73 19.54 10.17
C VAL A 289 6.02 20.84 10.49
N THR A 290 5.52 21.54 9.47
CA THR A 290 4.76 22.78 9.66
C THR A 290 3.29 22.53 9.37
N ILE A 291 2.41 22.90 10.30
CA ILE A 291 0.97 22.75 10.14
C ILE A 291 0.49 23.82 9.13
N PRO A 292 -0.15 23.43 8.02
CA PRO A 292 -0.69 24.39 7.06
C PRO A 292 -1.98 25.03 7.58
N ASP A 293 -2.50 26.03 6.87
CA ASP A 293 -3.88 26.47 7.04
C ASP A 293 -4.83 25.41 6.48
N LEU A 294 -5.63 24.81 7.35
CA LEU A 294 -6.60 23.76 7.07
C LEU A 294 -8.03 24.33 6.92
N GLY A 295 -8.18 25.66 7.01
CA GLY A 295 -9.46 26.35 6.95
C GLY A 295 -10.37 25.93 8.10
N SER A 296 -11.58 25.46 7.79
CA SER A 296 -12.52 24.94 8.80
C SER A 296 -12.33 23.46 9.11
N LYS A 297 -11.34 22.80 8.48
CA LYS A 297 -11.04 21.38 8.74
C LYS A 297 -10.24 21.30 10.05
N CYS A 298 -10.44 20.22 10.82
CA CYS A 298 -9.73 19.98 12.08
C CYS A 298 -10.07 20.93 13.25
N THR A 299 -11.20 21.66 13.16
CA THR A 299 -11.68 22.53 14.26
C THR A 299 -12.25 21.75 15.46
N GLN A 300 -12.65 20.50 15.24
CA GLN A 300 -13.18 19.62 16.26
C GLN A 300 -12.13 18.60 16.69
N ALA A 301 -12.01 18.40 18.01
CA ALA A 301 -11.14 17.38 18.57
C ALA A 301 -11.57 15.98 18.08
N GLY A 302 -10.61 15.16 17.67
CA GLY A 302 -10.88 13.85 17.05
C GLY A 302 -11.28 13.90 15.57
N ALA A 303 -11.33 15.08 14.93
CA ALA A 303 -11.55 15.18 13.49
C ALA A 303 -10.28 14.91 12.67
N CYS A 304 -9.12 15.33 13.18
CA CYS A 304 -7.84 15.17 12.48
C CYS A 304 -6.70 14.72 13.39
N ALA A 305 -5.68 14.15 12.75
CA ALA A 305 -4.40 13.88 13.38
C ALA A 305 -3.25 14.16 12.40
N ILE A 306 -2.04 14.41 12.92
CA ILE A 306 -0.81 14.23 12.15
C ILE A 306 -0.51 12.74 12.16
N GLN A 307 -0.45 12.10 11.00
CA GLN A 307 -0.08 10.70 10.85
C GLN A 307 1.35 10.64 10.29
N TRP A 308 2.25 10.00 11.02
CA TRP A 308 3.46 9.43 10.44
C TRP A 308 3.14 8.02 9.95
N TRP A 309 3.48 7.74 8.70
CA TRP A 309 3.20 6.48 8.03
C TRP A 309 4.46 6.01 7.31
N TRP A 310 4.80 4.73 7.46
CA TRP A 310 5.94 4.09 6.80
C TRP A 310 5.54 2.72 6.28
N TYR A 311 5.86 2.47 5.01
CA TYR A 311 5.81 1.15 4.42
C TYR A 311 7.20 0.69 4.02
N ALA A 312 7.66 -0.38 4.67
CA ALA A 312 8.88 -1.06 4.31
C ALA A 312 8.63 -2.03 3.15
N THR A 313 9.58 -2.10 2.20
CA THR A 313 9.48 -2.92 0.98
C THR A 313 9.30 -4.43 1.23
N GLY A 314 9.48 -4.89 2.47
CA GLY A 314 9.12 -6.24 2.93
C GLY A 314 7.63 -6.49 3.17
N GLY A 315 6.74 -5.53 2.84
CA GLY A 315 5.30 -5.64 3.07
C GLY A 315 4.94 -5.44 4.53
N GLN A 316 5.51 -4.39 5.13
CA GLN A 316 5.34 -4.08 6.55
C GLN A 316 4.99 -2.61 6.74
N THR A 317 3.96 -2.34 7.54
CA THR A 317 3.38 -1.02 7.71
C THR A 317 3.44 -0.55 9.15
N TYR A 318 3.78 0.72 9.34
CA TYR A 318 3.95 1.38 10.63
C TYR A 318 3.26 2.72 10.61
N GLU A 319 2.54 3.00 11.69
CA GLU A 319 1.73 4.21 11.81
C GLU A 319 1.78 4.75 13.22
N SER A 320 1.70 6.08 13.33
CA SER A 320 1.51 6.78 14.59
C SER A 320 0.73 8.06 14.33
N CYS A 321 -0.29 8.32 15.13
CA CYS A 321 -1.14 9.51 14.98
C CYS A 321 -1.02 10.43 16.19
N ILE A 322 -1.01 11.74 15.93
CA ILE A 322 -0.92 12.81 16.93
C ILE A 322 -2.16 13.69 16.76
N ASP A 323 -3.08 13.62 17.71
CA ASP A 323 -4.32 14.40 17.69
C ASP A 323 -4.08 15.88 17.91
N PHE A 324 -4.75 16.71 17.11
CA PHE A 324 -4.74 18.15 17.28
C PHE A 324 -6.03 18.80 16.78
N THR A 325 -6.23 20.04 17.20
CA THR A 325 -7.21 20.97 16.63
C THR A 325 -6.50 22.19 16.05
N GLN A 326 -7.11 22.82 15.05
CA GLN A 326 -6.71 24.10 14.49
C GLN A 326 -7.90 25.06 14.46
#